data_AF-A0A5B6VKP3-F1
#
_entry.id   AF-A0A5B6VKP3-F1
#
_cell.length_a   1.000
_cell.length_b   1.000
_cell.length_c   1.000
_cell.angle_alpha   90.00
_cell.angle_beta   90.00
_cell.angle_gamma   90.00
#
_symmetry.space_group_name_H-M   'P 1'
#
loop_
_entity.id
_entity.type
_entity.pdbx_description
1 polymer ?
#
loop_
_entity_poly.entity_id
_entity_poly.type
_entity_poly.pdbx_seq_one_letter_code
_entity_poly.pdbx_strand_id
1 'polypeptide(L)'
;MLQTQRPQSGSLPSPILFFSSLILLLVFPLFPLAAVCLDGSPPAYHWDKGYGTGINSWLIQLEGGGWCNNVSSCLVRKNTHLGSSKRMVKQIPFSGILNNKHFYNWNRIKVRYCDGSSFTGDVAAVNPVSYDFSSWQWQDNPGSDIPPPYRGLKMVTNLHFRGARVWLAVVEDLLSKGMRNAENAILSGCSAGGLASILHCDSFRALLPMGTKVKCISDAGYFINTRDVSGGHYIQTFFDQLVATHVLILSLSPHRYNI
;
A
#
# COMPACT_ATOMS: atom_id res chain seq x y z
N MET A 1 -72.24 -10.80 22.49
CA MET A 1 -70.81 -10.47 22.68
C MET A 1 -69.98 -11.66 22.24
N LEU A 2 -69.28 -11.56 21.11
CA LEU A 2 -68.18 -12.45 20.73
C LEU A 2 -67.31 -11.64 19.76
N GLN A 3 -66.08 -11.38 20.19
CA GLN A 3 -65.11 -10.48 19.54
C GLN A 3 -64.55 -11.12 18.27
N THR A 4 -64.59 -10.38 17.17
CA THR A 4 -63.79 -10.65 15.97
C THR A 4 -62.34 -10.20 16.22
N GLN A 5 -61.41 -11.14 16.31
CA GLN A 5 -59.99 -10.84 16.42
C GLN A 5 -59.44 -10.32 15.08
N ARG A 6 -58.72 -9.20 15.12
CA ARG A 6 -57.96 -8.63 14.00
C ARG A 6 -56.81 -9.57 13.61
N PRO A 7 -56.43 -9.67 12.32
CA PRO A 7 -55.22 -10.39 11.93
C PRO A 7 -54.00 -9.71 12.57
N GLN A 8 -53.15 -10.49 13.23
CA GLN A 8 -51.86 -10.02 13.73
C GLN A 8 -51.01 -9.60 12.52
N SER A 9 -50.53 -8.35 12.57
CA SER A 9 -49.52 -7.84 11.66
C SER A 9 -48.27 -8.71 11.79
N GLY A 10 -47.98 -9.51 10.76
CA GLY A 10 -46.70 -10.21 10.63
C GLY A 10 -45.57 -9.21 10.75
N SER A 11 -44.69 -9.45 11.72
CA SER A 11 -43.44 -8.75 11.94
C SER A 11 -42.65 -8.63 10.64
N LEU A 12 -42.21 -7.41 10.30
CA LEU A 12 -41.10 -7.24 9.37
C LEU A 12 -39.92 -8.08 9.89
N PRO A 13 -39.23 -8.86 9.04
CA PRO A 13 -38.00 -9.50 9.47
C PRO A 13 -37.01 -8.41 9.88
N SER A 14 -36.45 -8.56 11.08
CA SER A 14 -35.39 -7.73 11.64
C SER A 14 -34.31 -7.46 10.58
N PRO A 15 -33.70 -6.26 10.55
CA PRO A 15 -32.59 -6.01 9.65
C PRO A 15 -31.51 -7.05 9.96
N ILE A 16 -31.23 -7.92 8.98
CA ILE A 16 -30.06 -8.78 9.02
C ILE A 16 -28.89 -7.82 9.21
N LEU A 17 -28.31 -7.83 10.40
CA LEU A 17 -27.04 -7.18 10.69
C LEU A 17 -25.99 -7.91 9.84
N PHE A 18 -25.88 -7.55 8.56
CA PHE A 18 -24.67 -7.76 7.80
C PHE A 18 -23.60 -6.96 8.54
N PHE A 19 -22.83 -7.64 9.37
CA PHE A 19 -21.57 -7.09 9.84
C PHE A 19 -20.77 -6.73 8.59
N SER A 20 -20.69 -5.42 8.31
CA SER A 20 -19.96 -4.80 7.18
C SER A 20 -18.44 -4.90 7.40
N SER A 21 -17.97 -6.08 7.81
CA SER A 21 -16.57 -6.35 8.05
C SER A 21 -15.96 -6.92 6.78
N LEU A 22 -14.95 -6.24 6.28
CA LEU A 22 -14.25 -6.68 5.09
C LEU A 22 -13.32 -7.83 5.41
N ILE A 23 -13.17 -8.75 4.46
CA ILE A 23 -12.20 -9.82 4.59
C ILE A 23 -10.90 -9.38 3.92
N LEU A 24 -9.78 -9.53 4.63
CA LEU A 24 -8.45 -9.37 4.07
C LEU A 24 -8.19 -10.46 3.03
N LEU A 25 -7.89 -10.05 1.81
CA LEU A 25 -7.50 -10.92 0.71
C LEU A 25 -6.02 -10.72 0.42
N LEU A 26 -5.25 -11.81 0.47
CA LEU A 26 -3.86 -11.82 0.07
C LEU A 26 -3.79 -11.95 -1.46
N VAL A 27 -2.93 -11.14 -2.06
CA VAL A 27 -2.64 -11.18 -3.49
C VAL A 27 -1.40 -12.02 -3.68
N PHE A 28 -1.57 -13.22 -4.21
CA PHE A 28 -0.47 -14.08 -4.60
C PHE A 28 -0.13 -13.74 -6.06
N PRO A 29 1.01 -13.09 -6.34
CA PRO A 29 1.34 -12.72 -7.71
C PRO A 29 1.49 -13.99 -8.55
N LEU A 30 0.85 -14.00 -9.71
CA LEU A 30 1.23 -14.92 -10.78
C LEU A 30 2.70 -14.63 -11.12
N PHE A 31 3.54 -15.67 -11.21
CA PHE A 31 4.90 -15.52 -11.74
C PHE A 31 4.80 -14.76 -13.07
N PRO A 32 5.40 -13.57 -13.22
CA PRO A 32 6.75 -13.20 -12.73
C PRO A 32 6.84 -11.92 -11.87
N LEU A 33 5.74 -11.30 -11.43
CA LEU A 33 5.78 -9.94 -10.84
C LEU A 33 6.59 -9.84 -9.54
N ALA A 34 6.69 -10.93 -8.77
CA ALA A 34 7.38 -10.96 -7.47
C ALA A 34 6.94 -9.81 -6.53
N ALA A 35 5.66 -9.43 -6.57
CA ALA A 35 5.07 -8.38 -5.75
C ALA A 35 5.00 -8.83 -4.28
N VAL A 36 5.75 -8.15 -3.41
CA VAL A 36 5.80 -8.45 -1.98
C VAL A 36 5.94 -7.15 -1.17
N CYS A 37 5.45 -7.17 0.06
CA CYS A 37 5.65 -6.13 1.07
C CYS A 37 7.12 -6.03 1.50
N LEU A 38 7.47 -5.04 2.31
CA LEU A 38 8.83 -4.83 2.83
C LEU A 38 9.47 -6.07 3.46
N ASP A 39 8.67 -6.93 4.13
CA ASP A 39 9.14 -8.18 4.76
C ASP A 39 9.09 -9.43 3.85
N GLY A 40 8.70 -9.29 2.59
CA GLY A 40 8.55 -10.40 1.65
C GLY A 40 7.19 -11.10 1.70
N SER A 41 6.26 -10.70 2.57
CA SER A 41 4.89 -11.21 2.57
C SER A 41 4.08 -10.73 1.35
N PRO A 42 3.04 -11.45 0.91
CA PRO A 42 2.22 -11.00 -0.22
C PRO A 42 1.48 -9.70 0.13
N PRO A 43 1.24 -8.80 -0.84
CA PRO A 43 0.38 -7.65 -0.64
C PRO A 43 -1.06 -8.08 -0.39
N ALA A 44 -1.89 -7.15 0.08
CA ALA A 44 -3.25 -7.48 0.47
C ALA A 44 -4.20 -6.29 0.34
N TYR A 45 -5.49 -6.59 0.27
CA TYR A 45 -6.55 -5.60 0.30
C TYR A 45 -7.78 -6.15 1.02
N HIS A 46 -8.60 -5.24 1.54
CA HIS A 46 -9.92 -5.54 2.10
C HIS A 46 -10.98 -5.28 1.03
N TRP A 47 -11.94 -6.19 0.84
CA TRP A 47 -12.95 -6.05 -0.21
C TRP A 47 -14.37 -6.40 0.24
N ASP A 48 -15.28 -5.47 -0.04
CA ASP A 48 -16.72 -5.62 0.10
C ASP A 48 -17.33 -5.57 -1.30
N LYS A 49 -18.04 -6.65 -1.63
CA LYS A 49 -18.47 -6.91 -2.99
C LYS A 49 -19.65 -6.03 -3.34
N GLY A 50 -19.58 -5.42 -4.52
CA GLY A 50 -20.70 -4.67 -5.07
C GLY A 50 -21.88 -5.59 -5.41
N TYR A 51 -23.06 -5.01 -5.45
CA TYR A 51 -24.31 -5.73 -5.73
C TYR A 51 -25.32 -4.84 -6.44
N GLY A 52 -26.32 -5.48 -7.07
CA GLY A 52 -27.35 -4.80 -7.84
C GLY A 52 -26.74 -3.89 -8.92
N THR A 53 -27.19 -2.65 -8.98
CA THR A 53 -26.71 -1.65 -9.96
C THR A 53 -25.26 -1.22 -9.76
N GLY A 54 -24.64 -1.53 -8.61
CA GLY A 54 -23.27 -1.15 -8.30
C GLY A 54 -22.22 -2.21 -8.62
N ILE A 55 -22.60 -3.37 -9.17
CA ILE A 55 -21.69 -4.50 -9.41
C ILE A 55 -20.54 -4.18 -10.38
N ASN A 56 -20.76 -3.26 -11.33
CA ASN A 56 -19.74 -2.76 -12.27
C ASN A 56 -19.13 -1.41 -11.84
N SER A 57 -19.38 -0.98 -10.60
CA SER A 57 -18.82 0.27 -10.07
C SER A 57 -17.81 -0.03 -8.96
N TRP A 58 -16.65 0.61 -9.02
CA TRP A 58 -15.48 0.27 -8.21
C TRP A 58 -14.93 1.49 -7.49
N LEU A 59 -14.72 1.37 -6.18
CA LEU A 59 -14.08 2.37 -5.34
C LEU A 59 -12.84 1.74 -4.69
N ILE A 60 -11.66 2.16 -5.14
CA ILE A 60 -10.37 1.68 -4.65
C ILE A 60 -9.77 2.77 -3.78
N GLN A 61 -9.61 2.51 -2.49
CA GLN A 61 -8.96 3.41 -1.54
C GLN A 61 -7.57 2.89 -1.18
N LEU A 62 -6.54 3.67 -1.47
CA LEU A 62 -5.16 3.42 -1.06
C LEU A 62 -4.95 3.88 0.39
N GLU A 63 -4.54 2.94 1.24
CA GLU A 63 -4.15 3.25 2.62
C GLU A 63 -2.93 4.17 2.66
N GLY A 64 -2.94 5.13 3.59
CA GLY A 64 -1.78 5.97 3.90
C GLY A 64 -0.99 5.44 5.09
N GLY A 65 0.13 6.09 5.42
CA GLY A 65 0.90 5.74 6.61
C GLY A 65 2.31 6.32 6.64
N GLY A 66 2.54 7.45 5.97
CA GLY A 66 3.87 8.02 5.76
C GLY A 66 4.79 7.11 4.93
N TRP A 67 6.09 7.28 5.12
CA TRP A 67 7.11 6.56 4.37
C TRP A 67 8.23 6.10 5.30
N CYS A 68 9.10 5.23 4.80
CA CYS A 68 10.40 4.97 5.40
C CYS A 68 11.46 5.41 4.40
N ASN A 69 12.32 6.37 4.77
CA ASN A 69 13.22 7.03 3.81
C ASN A 69 14.69 6.63 3.97
N ASN A 70 14.96 5.58 4.77
CA ASN A 70 16.28 4.96 4.89
C ASN A 70 16.13 3.50 5.37
N VAL A 71 17.20 2.72 5.24
CA VAL A 71 17.22 1.30 5.60
C VAL A 71 16.78 1.05 7.04
N SER A 72 17.24 1.85 8.01
CA SER A 72 16.90 1.70 9.43
C SER A 72 15.40 1.91 9.69
N SER A 73 14.84 2.99 9.15
CA SER A 73 13.40 3.27 9.25
C SER A 73 12.55 2.18 8.58
N CYS A 74 12.99 1.64 7.44
CA CYS A 74 12.27 0.57 6.74
C CYS A 74 12.37 -0.78 7.47
N LEU A 75 13.50 -1.06 8.12
CA LEU A 75 13.70 -2.24 8.96
C LEU A 75 12.76 -2.28 10.16
N VAL A 76 12.55 -1.14 10.82
CA VAL A 76 11.55 -1.05 11.91
C VAL A 76 10.16 -1.23 11.33
N ARG A 77 9.88 -0.56 10.21
CA ARG A 77 8.56 -0.58 9.57
C ARG A 77 8.13 -1.96 9.07
N LYS A 78 9.04 -2.79 8.57
CA LYS A 78 8.72 -4.15 8.06
C LYS A 78 8.05 -5.04 9.12
N ASN A 79 8.27 -4.75 10.40
CA ASN A 79 7.69 -5.51 11.51
C ASN A 79 6.28 -5.01 11.92
N THR A 80 5.71 -4.07 11.17
CA THR A 80 4.39 -3.47 11.42
C THR A 80 3.39 -3.83 10.32
N HIS A 81 2.11 -3.49 10.51
CA HIS A 81 1.09 -3.65 9.46
C HIS A 81 1.37 -2.82 8.19
N LEU A 82 2.22 -1.79 8.28
CA LEU A 82 2.64 -0.94 7.17
C LEU A 82 3.86 -1.45 6.40
N GLY A 83 4.33 -2.66 6.73
CA GLY A 83 5.44 -3.32 6.05
C GLY A 83 5.30 -4.84 5.93
N SER A 84 4.23 -5.43 6.49
CA SER A 84 3.97 -6.87 6.43
C SER A 84 2.48 -7.17 6.49
N SER A 85 1.98 -7.98 5.54
CA SER A 85 0.60 -8.46 5.57
C SER A 85 0.34 -9.46 6.71
N LYS A 86 1.38 -10.09 7.25
CA LYS A 86 1.29 -10.96 8.44
C LYS A 86 0.87 -10.21 9.70
N ARG A 87 1.00 -8.87 9.68
CA ARG A 87 0.64 -7.97 10.78
C ARG A 87 -0.67 -7.20 10.50
N MET A 88 -1.33 -7.45 9.37
CA MET A 88 -2.60 -6.79 9.04
C MET A 88 -3.77 -7.51 9.71
N VAL A 89 -4.70 -6.72 10.24
CA VAL A 89 -5.95 -7.24 10.79
C VAL A 89 -6.81 -7.87 9.69
N LYS A 90 -7.44 -9.01 10.00
CA LYS A 90 -8.27 -9.76 9.04
C LYS A 90 -9.53 -9.00 8.64
N GLN A 91 -10.09 -8.23 9.58
CA GLN A 91 -11.30 -7.43 9.36
C GLN A 91 -11.06 -5.99 9.79
N ILE A 92 -11.66 -5.06 9.04
CA ILE A 92 -11.68 -3.64 9.37
C ILE A 92 -13.10 -3.10 9.18
N PRO A 93 -13.52 -2.12 9.99
CA PRO A 93 -14.65 -1.28 9.65
C PRO A 93 -14.24 -0.31 8.54
N PHE A 94 -15.14 -0.06 7.58
CA PHE A 94 -14.94 1.05 6.66
C PHE A 94 -15.22 2.39 7.32
N SER A 95 -14.44 3.39 6.92
CA SER A 95 -14.54 4.78 7.34
C SER A 95 -14.34 5.72 6.15
N GLY A 96 -14.68 7.00 6.33
CA GLY A 96 -14.56 8.01 5.28
C GLY A 96 -15.36 7.66 4.03
N ILE A 97 -14.76 7.83 2.86
CA ILE A 97 -15.41 7.59 1.56
C ILE A 97 -15.93 6.16 1.39
N LEU A 98 -15.27 5.18 2.02
CA LEU A 98 -15.69 3.78 1.96
C LEU A 98 -16.96 3.49 2.79
N ASN A 99 -17.31 4.36 3.75
CA ASN A 99 -18.56 4.28 4.52
C ASN A 99 -19.59 5.33 4.07
N ASN A 100 -19.56 5.72 2.79
CA ASN A 100 -20.46 6.71 2.25
C ASN A 100 -21.71 6.07 1.62
N LYS A 101 -22.90 6.61 1.93
CA LYS A 101 -24.19 6.15 1.37
C LYS A 101 -24.27 6.19 -0.16
N HIS A 102 -23.45 7.00 -0.83
CA HIS A 102 -23.43 7.09 -2.30
C HIS A 102 -22.73 5.89 -2.96
N PHE A 103 -21.90 5.15 -2.22
CA PHE A 103 -21.11 4.01 -2.72
C PHE A 103 -21.48 2.69 -2.04
N TYR A 104 -22.62 2.63 -1.34
CA TYR A 104 -23.02 1.52 -0.47
C TYR A 104 -23.16 0.16 -1.18
N ASN A 105 -23.43 0.16 -2.49
CA ASN A 105 -23.58 -1.04 -3.30
C ASN A 105 -22.46 -1.22 -4.34
N TRP A 106 -21.43 -0.39 -4.30
CA TRP A 106 -20.25 -0.50 -5.18
C TRP A 106 -19.31 -1.60 -4.68
N ASN A 107 -18.41 -2.08 -5.53
CA ASN A 107 -17.23 -2.79 -5.06
C ASN A 107 -16.35 -1.80 -4.30
N ARG A 108 -16.24 -1.99 -3.00
CA ARG A 108 -15.46 -1.10 -2.12
C ARG A 108 -14.20 -1.83 -1.67
N ILE A 109 -13.04 -1.31 -2.07
CA ILE A 109 -11.73 -1.92 -1.85
C ILE A 109 -10.88 -0.97 -1.01
N LYS A 110 -10.24 -1.48 0.05
CA LYS A 110 -9.13 -0.80 0.72
C LYS A 110 -7.83 -1.56 0.49
N VAL A 111 -6.98 -1.03 -0.37
CA VAL A 111 -5.65 -1.58 -0.63
C VAL A 111 -4.76 -1.28 0.58
N ARG A 112 -4.15 -2.33 1.15
CA ARG A 112 -3.32 -2.19 2.34
C ARG A 112 -1.91 -1.79 1.94
N TYR A 113 -1.39 -0.78 2.63
CA TYR A 113 -0.11 -0.17 2.31
C TYR A 113 1.02 -0.89 3.03
N CYS A 114 1.98 -1.44 2.28
CA CYS A 114 3.05 -2.25 2.86
C CYS A 114 4.43 -2.12 2.22
N ASP A 115 4.60 -1.19 1.27
CA ASP A 115 5.86 -0.95 0.56
C ASP A 115 6.65 0.23 1.13
N GLY A 116 5.99 1.20 1.76
CA GLY A 116 6.65 2.36 2.37
C GLY A 116 7.11 3.44 1.39
N SER A 117 6.66 3.41 0.13
CA SER A 117 7.05 4.30 -0.97
C SER A 117 5.89 4.87 -1.80
N SER A 118 4.66 4.91 -1.25
CA SER A 118 3.46 5.27 -2.03
C SER A 118 3.28 4.42 -3.30
N PHE A 119 3.60 3.13 -3.23
CA PHE A 119 3.51 2.19 -4.35
C PHE A 119 4.41 2.52 -5.56
N THR A 120 5.54 3.21 -5.35
CA THR A 120 6.43 3.63 -6.45
C THR A 120 7.73 2.85 -6.59
N GLY A 121 8.25 2.25 -5.51
CA GLY A 121 9.53 1.54 -5.55
C GLY A 121 9.52 0.31 -6.44
N ASP A 122 10.59 0.08 -7.21
CA ASP A 122 10.75 -1.12 -8.05
C ASP A 122 12.21 -1.60 -8.08
N VAL A 123 12.62 -2.24 -7.00
CA VAL A 123 13.94 -2.87 -6.88
C VAL A 123 13.79 -4.38 -7.03
N ALA A 124 14.39 -4.93 -8.08
CA ALA A 124 14.40 -6.36 -8.34
C ALA A 124 15.19 -7.12 -7.26
N ALA A 125 16.38 -6.61 -6.91
CA ALA A 125 17.22 -7.17 -5.87
C ALA A 125 16.58 -7.04 -4.49
N VAL A 126 16.64 -8.11 -3.69
CA VAL A 126 16.38 -8.00 -2.25
C VAL A 126 17.53 -7.22 -1.65
N ASN A 127 17.26 -6.23 -0.81
CA ASN A 127 18.30 -5.44 -0.17
C ASN A 127 19.22 -6.41 0.62
N PRO A 128 20.45 -6.68 0.11
CA PRO A 128 21.18 -7.88 0.47
C PRO A 128 22.21 -7.60 1.55
N VAL A 129 22.01 -6.56 2.36
CA VAL A 129 22.99 -6.24 3.39
C VAL A 129 23.17 -7.53 4.21
N SER A 130 24.40 -7.96 4.51
CA SER A 130 24.67 -9.29 5.07
C SER A 130 25.84 -9.24 6.04
N TYR A 131 25.63 -9.74 7.26
CA TYR A 131 26.65 -9.88 8.31
C TYR A 131 27.15 -11.31 8.25
N ASP A 132 28.46 -11.53 8.19
CA ASP A 132 29.08 -12.81 8.51
C ASP A 132 30.03 -12.58 9.69
N PHE A 133 29.81 -13.32 10.78
CA PHE A 133 30.62 -13.28 12.01
C PHE A 133 31.35 -14.61 12.27
N SER A 134 31.39 -15.53 11.31
CA SER A 134 31.91 -16.88 11.55
C SER A 134 33.44 -16.99 11.55
N SER A 135 34.19 -15.91 11.32
CA SER A 135 35.67 -15.94 11.21
C SER A 135 36.44 -15.07 12.21
N TRP A 136 35.85 -14.69 13.34
CA TRP A 136 36.63 -14.10 14.43
C TRP A 136 37.43 -15.20 15.16
N GLN A 137 38.71 -15.37 14.79
CA GLN A 137 39.70 -15.93 15.70
C GLN A 137 40.29 -14.79 16.53
N TRP A 138 40.15 -14.88 17.85
CA TRP A 138 40.92 -14.06 18.78
C TRP A 138 42.40 -14.43 18.66
N GLN A 139 43.22 -13.55 18.11
CA GLN A 139 44.65 -13.56 18.41
C GLN A 139 44.90 -12.50 19.47
N ASP A 140 45.01 -12.97 20.70
CA ASP A 140 45.53 -12.17 21.81
C ASP A 140 46.95 -11.73 21.46
N ASN A 141 47.13 -10.44 21.17
CA ASN A 141 48.48 -9.87 21.06
C ASN A 141 48.54 -8.60 21.90
N PRO A 142 49.20 -8.63 23.07
CA PRO A 142 49.29 -7.48 23.96
C PRO A 142 50.39 -6.54 23.46
N GLY A 143 50.02 -5.33 23.01
CA GLY A 143 50.99 -4.24 22.87
C GLY A 143 50.97 -3.38 21.60
N SER A 144 49.80 -3.02 21.04
CA SER A 144 49.78 -2.02 19.96
C SER A 144 48.82 -0.86 20.25
N ASP A 145 49.39 0.34 20.40
CA ASP A 145 48.70 1.61 20.62
C ASP A 145 48.16 2.23 19.28
N ILE A 146 46.84 2.05 18.99
CA ILE A 146 45.81 2.92 18.28
C ILE A 146 46.12 3.50 16.84
N PRO A 147 45.20 3.84 15.86
CA PRO A 147 43.71 3.88 15.75
C PRO A 147 43.10 3.12 14.51
N PRO A 148 41.77 3.19 14.24
CA PRO A 148 41.03 2.11 13.56
C PRO A 148 40.96 2.26 12.00
N PRO A 149 40.24 1.34 11.33
CA PRO A 149 38.85 1.71 11.04
C PRO A 149 37.92 0.76 11.77
N TYR A 150 36.86 1.33 12.35
CA TYR A 150 35.74 0.60 12.92
C TYR A 150 35.25 -0.39 11.87
N ARG A 151 35.70 -1.65 11.95
CA ARG A 151 35.48 -2.64 10.91
C ARG A 151 34.14 -3.32 11.14
N GLY A 152 33.10 -2.60 10.75
CA GLY A 152 32.00 -3.10 9.92
C GLY A 152 31.12 -4.22 10.48
N LEU A 153 30.24 -3.88 11.40
CA LEU A 153 28.95 -4.57 11.51
C LEU A 153 28.11 -4.26 10.22
N LYS A 154 27.86 -5.24 9.31
CA LYS A 154 26.94 -5.18 8.12
C LYS A 154 25.51 -5.87 8.15
N MET A 155 24.37 -5.15 8.24
CA MET A 155 22.96 -5.67 8.47
C MET A 155 22.20 -6.59 7.51
N VAL A 156 21.87 -7.86 7.84
CA VAL A 156 20.81 -8.60 7.09
C VAL A 156 19.43 -7.99 7.25
N THR A 157 19.00 -7.25 6.24
CA THR A 157 17.72 -6.55 6.25
C THR A 157 16.61 -7.33 5.59
N ASN A 158 16.90 -8.07 4.50
CA ASN A 158 15.92 -8.75 3.66
C ASN A 158 14.72 -7.83 3.32
N LEU A 159 15.01 -6.56 3.02
CA LEU A 159 13.99 -5.60 2.64
C LEU A 159 13.67 -5.71 1.15
N HIS A 160 12.38 -5.60 0.84
CA HIS A 160 11.87 -5.58 -0.53
C HIS A 160 11.23 -4.22 -0.84
N PHE A 161 11.82 -3.48 -1.77
CA PHE A 161 11.28 -2.19 -2.23
C PHE A 161 10.52 -2.39 -3.54
N ARG A 162 9.28 -2.86 -3.45
CA ARG A 162 8.51 -3.37 -4.61
C ARG A 162 7.11 -2.74 -4.74
N GLY A 163 6.96 -1.49 -4.31
CA GLY A 163 5.70 -0.74 -4.36
C GLY A 163 5.00 -0.78 -5.72
N ALA A 164 5.70 -0.55 -6.82
CA ALA A 164 5.11 -0.54 -8.16
C ALA A 164 4.56 -1.92 -8.56
N ARG A 165 5.28 -2.99 -8.20
CA ARG A 165 4.83 -4.38 -8.41
C ARG A 165 3.62 -4.71 -7.55
N VAL A 166 3.59 -4.23 -6.31
CA VAL A 166 2.44 -4.37 -5.41
C VAL A 166 1.20 -3.72 -6.01
N TRP A 167 1.33 -2.48 -6.50
CA TRP A 167 0.24 -1.78 -7.19
C TRP A 167 -0.29 -2.58 -8.37
N LEU A 168 0.59 -2.98 -9.29
CA LEU A 168 0.18 -3.73 -10.49
C LEU A 168 -0.48 -5.06 -10.13
N ALA A 169 0.11 -5.84 -9.21
CA ALA A 169 -0.45 -7.13 -8.80
C ALA A 169 -1.85 -6.99 -8.18
N VAL A 170 -2.07 -5.97 -7.35
CA VAL A 170 -3.40 -5.71 -6.77
C VAL A 170 -4.41 -5.33 -7.85
N VAL A 171 -4.05 -4.43 -8.76
CA VAL A 171 -4.96 -4.01 -9.84
C VAL A 171 -5.28 -5.18 -10.78
N GLU A 172 -4.30 -5.99 -11.16
CA GLU A 172 -4.52 -7.19 -11.99
C GLU A 172 -5.43 -8.22 -11.32
N ASP A 173 -5.26 -8.45 -10.02
CA ASP A 173 -6.12 -9.34 -9.26
C ASP A 173 -7.56 -8.82 -9.22
N LEU A 174 -7.76 -7.50 -9.01
CA LEU A 174 -9.09 -6.87 -9.08
C LEU A 174 -9.70 -6.95 -10.49
N LEU A 175 -8.90 -6.74 -11.54
CA LEU A 175 -9.31 -6.93 -12.93
C LEU A 175 -9.82 -8.34 -13.17
N SER A 176 -9.10 -9.36 -12.67
CA SER A 176 -9.53 -10.77 -12.76
C SER A 176 -10.83 -11.07 -12.02
N LYS A 177 -11.14 -10.28 -10.98
CA LYS A 177 -12.33 -10.42 -10.13
C LYS A 177 -13.54 -9.63 -10.63
N GLY A 178 -13.47 -9.08 -11.84
CA GLY A 178 -14.59 -8.43 -12.51
C GLY A 178 -14.38 -6.95 -12.81
N MET A 179 -13.29 -6.33 -12.34
CA MET A 179 -13.03 -4.90 -12.62
C MET A 179 -12.77 -4.64 -14.11
N ARG A 180 -12.48 -5.68 -14.90
CA ARG A 180 -12.47 -5.61 -16.38
C ARG A 180 -13.81 -5.22 -17.00
N ASN A 181 -14.91 -5.30 -16.25
CA ASN A 181 -16.25 -4.89 -16.69
C ASN A 181 -16.67 -3.55 -16.08
N ALA A 182 -15.74 -2.79 -15.50
CA ALA A 182 -16.08 -1.57 -14.77
C ALA A 182 -16.71 -0.51 -15.70
N GLU A 183 -17.86 0.02 -15.28
CA GLU A 183 -18.50 1.19 -15.88
C GLU A 183 -18.03 2.48 -15.20
N ASN A 184 -17.86 2.42 -13.87
CA ASN A 184 -17.36 3.51 -13.06
C ASN A 184 -16.22 3.01 -12.17
N ALA A 185 -15.15 3.79 -12.09
CA ALA A 185 -14.03 3.49 -11.20
C ALA A 185 -13.51 4.76 -10.54
N ILE A 186 -13.36 4.73 -9.22
CA ILE A 186 -12.76 5.79 -8.42
C ILE A 186 -11.48 5.24 -7.79
N LEU A 187 -10.34 5.86 -8.09
CA LEU A 187 -9.10 5.67 -7.35
C LEU A 187 -8.96 6.78 -6.32
N SER A 188 -8.94 6.44 -5.06
CA SER A 188 -8.84 7.38 -3.95
C SER A 188 -7.70 6.96 -3.03
N GLY A 189 -7.22 7.87 -2.19
CA GLY A 189 -6.21 7.58 -1.19
C GLY A 189 -6.00 8.73 -0.22
N CYS A 190 -5.45 8.44 0.96
CA CYS A 190 -5.19 9.42 2.00
C CYS A 190 -3.69 9.51 2.31
N SER A 191 -3.14 10.71 2.52
CA SER A 191 -1.72 10.93 2.87
C SER A 191 -0.79 10.30 1.82
N ALA A 192 0.07 9.36 2.21
CA ALA A 192 0.90 8.59 1.27
C ALA A 192 0.08 7.86 0.18
N GLY A 193 -1.12 7.39 0.51
CA GLY A 193 -2.06 6.82 -0.46
C GLY A 193 -2.69 7.87 -1.37
N GLY A 194 -2.84 9.11 -0.89
CA GLY A 194 -3.32 10.24 -1.70
C GLY A 194 -2.27 10.65 -2.73
N LEU A 195 -0.99 10.70 -2.33
CA LEU A 195 0.11 10.88 -3.29
C LEU A 195 0.09 9.74 -4.33
N ALA A 196 -0.08 8.50 -3.89
CA ALA A 196 -0.18 7.36 -4.80
C ALA A 196 -1.37 7.46 -5.77
N SER A 197 -2.52 8.00 -5.34
CA SER A 197 -3.67 8.18 -6.24
C SER A 197 -3.42 9.23 -7.32
N ILE A 198 -2.62 10.26 -7.04
CA ILE A 198 -2.11 11.19 -8.07
C ILE A 198 -1.20 10.44 -9.04
N LEU A 199 -0.16 9.78 -8.51
CA LEU A 199 0.91 9.17 -9.31
C LEU A 199 0.41 8.04 -10.23
N HIS A 200 -0.59 7.28 -9.78
CA HIS A 200 -1.08 6.12 -10.52
C HIS A 200 -2.34 6.38 -11.34
N CYS A 201 -2.95 7.57 -11.27
CA CYS A 201 -4.26 7.84 -11.88
C CYS A 201 -4.32 7.50 -13.38
N ASP A 202 -3.34 7.96 -14.15
CA ASP A 202 -3.32 7.74 -15.60
C ASP A 202 -3.09 6.27 -15.93
N SER A 203 -2.19 5.60 -15.20
CA SER A 203 -1.97 4.16 -15.36
C SER A 203 -3.21 3.35 -15.00
N PHE A 204 -3.93 3.74 -13.94
CA PHE A 204 -5.17 3.11 -13.52
C PHE A 204 -6.25 3.23 -14.60
N ARG A 205 -6.39 4.42 -15.19
CA ARG A 205 -7.30 4.67 -16.31
C ARG A 205 -6.95 3.81 -17.53
N ALA A 206 -5.67 3.71 -17.86
CA ALA A 206 -5.20 2.95 -19.02
C ALA A 206 -5.40 1.43 -18.88
N LEU A 207 -5.49 0.90 -17.65
CA LEU A 207 -5.72 -0.51 -17.37
C LEU A 207 -7.20 -0.93 -17.46
N LEU A 208 -8.12 0.04 -17.54
CA LEU A 208 -9.56 -0.19 -17.58
C LEU A 208 -10.11 -0.12 -19.01
N PRO A 209 -11.31 -0.68 -19.27
CA PRO A 209 -11.97 -0.56 -20.56
C PRO A 209 -12.09 0.89 -21.04
N MET A 210 -12.00 1.13 -22.36
CA MET A 210 -12.07 2.49 -22.93
C MET A 210 -13.33 3.28 -22.55
N GLY A 211 -14.45 2.60 -22.27
CA GLY A 211 -15.72 3.22 -21.86
C GLY A 211 -15.84 3.55 -20.37
N THR A 212 -14.89 3.12 -19.53
CA THR A 212 -14.98 3.29 -18.07
C THR A 212 -14.83 4.76 -17.67
N LYS A 213 -15.74 5.25 -16.84
CA LYS A 213 -15.65 6.57 -16.22
C LYS A 213 -14.72 6.49 -15.01
N VAL A 214 -13.50 6.98 -15.20
CA VAL A 214 -12.46 6.98 -14.18
C VAL A 214 -12.35 8.35 -13.53
N LYS A 215 -12.31 8.40 -12.19
CA LYS A 215 -12.00 9.59 -11.40
C LYS A 215 -10.95 9.24 -10.36
N CYS A 216 -10.07 10.20 -10.07
CA CYS A 216 -9.07 10.05 -9.03
C CYS A 216 -9.24 11.12 -7.97
N ILE A 217 -9.09 10.75 -6.71
CA ILE A 217 -9.24 11.63 -5.55
C ILE A 217 -7.99 11.49 -4.69
N SER A 218 -7.35 12.63 -4.41
CA SER A 218 -6.20 12.68 -3.51
C SER A 218 -6.59 13.44 -2.25
N ASP A 219 -6.77 12.71 -1.16
CA ASP A 219 -6.98 13.27 0.17
C ASP A 219 -5.62 13.43 0.88
N ALA A 220 -5.30 14.65 1.31
CA ALA A 220 -4.03 14.98 1.98
C ALA A 220 -2.76 14.47 1.27
N GLY A 221 -2.80 14.32 -0.07
CA GLY A 221 -1.72 13.70 -0.87
C GLY A 221 -0.80 14.68 -1.61
N TYR A 222 -1.07 15.98 -1.54
CA TYR A 222 -0.27 17.01 -2.22
C TYR A 222 0.75 17.61 -1.25
N PHE A 223 2.04 17.36 -1.50
CA PHE A 223 3.15 17.82 -0.69
C PHE A 223 3.90 18.92 -1.43
N ILE A 224 3.93 20.13 -0.85
CA ILE A 224 4.53 21.31 -1.49
C ILE A 224 6.04 21.28 -1.26
N ASN A 225 6.81 21.29 -2.35
CA ASN A 225 8.26 21.44 -2.30
C ASN A 225 8.62 22.92 -2.11
N THR A 226 8.58 23.38 -0.86
CA THR A 226 8.97 24.74 -0.47
C THR A 226 9.72 24.73 0.86
N ARG A 227 10.33 25.87 1.20
CA ARG A 227 10.96 26.05 2.51
C ARG A 227 9.92 26.00 3.62
N ASP A 228 10.25 25.30 4.70
CA ASP A 228 9.43 25.28 5.90
C ASP A 228 9.53 26.60 6.68
N VAL A 229 8.79 26.72 7.78
CA VAL A 229 8.74 27.93 8.62
C VAL A 229 10.08 28.29 9.26
N SER A 230 11.04 27.36 9.31
CA SER A 230 12.41 27.60 9.77
C SER A 230 13.37 27.97 8.64
N GLY A 231 12.88 28.02 7.40
CA GLY A 231 13.67 28.26 6.19
C GLY A 231 14.36 27.01 5.64
N GLY A 232 14.08 25.82 6.20
CA GLY A 232 14.68 24.55 5.83
C GLY A 232 14.03 23.88 4.62
N HIS A 233 14.77 23.01 3.93
CA HIS A 233 14.31 22.22 2.79
C HIS A 233 13.89 20.81 3.21
N TYR A 234 13.04 20.71 4.25
CA TYR A 234 12.69 19.42 4.86
C TYR A 234 12.03 18.44 3.88
N ILE A 235 10.98 18.88 3.16
CA ILE A 235 10.25 18.01 2.22
C ILE A 235 11.16 17.52 1.10
N GLN A 236 11.94 18.41 0.49
CA GLN A 236 12.91 18.05 -0.53
C GLN A 236 13.89 16.98 -0.03
N THR A 237 14.57 17.25 1.10
CA THR A 237 15.54 16.34 1.69
C THR A 237 14.92 14.98 2.03
N PHE A 238 13.69 14.97 2.55
CA PHE A 238 12.98 13.74 2.90
C PHE A 238 12.66 12.89 1.66
N PHE A 239 12.16 13.51 0.60
CA PHE A 239 11.83 12.81 -0.65
C PHE A 239 13.07 12.38 -1.43
N ASP A 240 14.18 13.14 -1.38
CA ASP A 240 15.47 12.72 -1.95
C ASP A 240 15.96 11.42 -1.29
N GLN A 241 15.89 11.33 0.04
CA GLN A 241 16.23 10.12 0.80
C GLN A 241 15.28 8.95 0.48
N LEU A 242 13.99 9.25 0.32
CA LEU A 242 12.97 8.25 -0.03
C LEU A 242 13.25 7.63 -1.40
N VAL A 243 13.49 8.47 -2.42
CA VAL A 243 13.82 8.03 -3.78
C VAL A 243 15.12 7.22 -3.77
N ALA A 244 16.16 7.71 -3.10
CA ALA A 244 17.42 6.99 -2.99
C ALA A 244 17.26 5.60 -2.35
N THR A 245 16.36 5.46 -1.36
CA THR A 245 16.12 4.21 -0.64
C THR A 245 15.29 3.21 -1.45
N HIS A 246 14.19 3.66 -2.05
CA HIS A 246 13.19 2.78 -2.69
C HIS A 246 13.37 2.62 -4.20
N VAL A 247 14.26 3.39 -4.82
CA VAL A 247 14.55 3.38 -6.27
C VAL A 247 16.04 3.13 -6.48
N LEU A 248 16.68 2.33 -5.61
CA LEU A 248 18.13 2.19 -5.53
C LEU A 248 18.66 1.62 -6.88
N ILE A 249 19.08 2.54 -7.76
CA ILE A 249 19.48 2.46 -9.17
C ILE A 249 18.33 2.71 -10.17
N LEU A 250 18.10 3.99 -10.51
CA LEU A 250 17.98 4.37 -11.93
C LEU A 250 19.16 3.68 -12.63
N SER A 251 18.89 2.64 -13.42
CA SER A 251 19.86 2.15 -14.38
C SER A 251 20.46 3.36 -15.11
N LEU A 252 21.78 3.51 -15.05
CA LEU A 252 22.59 4.49 -15.78
C LEU A 252 21.87 5.10 -17.00
N SER A 253 21.27 6.28 -16.83
CA SER A 253 21.07 7.28 -17.89
C SER A 253 20.49 8.58 -17.29
N PRO A 254 21.26 9.68 -17.28
CA PRO A 254 20.89 10.95 -16.64
C PRO A 254 20.03 11.85 -17.52
N HIS A 255 19.08 11.30 -18.29
CA HIS A 255 18.20 12.09 -19.15
C HIS A 255 16.78 11.59 -19.11
N ARG A 256 16.07 11.98 -18.05
CA ARG A 256 14.68 12.48 -18.09
C ARG A 256 14.25 12.60 -16.64
N TYR A 257 13.95 13.82 -16.22
CA TYR A 257 12.91 14.26 -15.27
C TYR A 257 13.36 15.62 -14.74
N ASN A 258 13.19 16.67 -15.56
CA ASN A 258 12.93 18.00 -15.02
C ASN A 258 11.41 18.05 -14.82
N ILE A 259 10.98 18.04 -13.55
CA ILE A 259 9.70 18.59 -13.14
C ILE A 259 9.95 20.06 -12.80
#